data_AF-A0A0Q8SS08-F1
#
_entry.id   AF-A0A0Q8SS08-F1
#
_cell.length_a   1.000
_cell.length_b   1.000
_cell.length_c   1.000
_cell.angle_alpha   90.00
_cell.angle_beta   90.00
_cell.angle_gamma   90.00
#
_symmetry.space_group_name_H-M   'P 1'
#
loop_
_entity.id
_entity.type
_entity.pdbx_description
1 polymer ?
#
loop_
_entity_poly.entity_id
_entity_poly.type
_entity_poly.pdbx_seq_one_letter_code
_entity_poly.pdbx_strand_id
1 'polypeptide(L)'
;MIGRKTLGLAGLAVALACISGCGDKPSPAQADSTALRMATVNGLQAVQIRSYLSRAEETPAARLAVTWHPSVVQVDRESAMRSLRGVDRSGSHFVFAASEPALAQLQHGSILFVWGIAIRRVTALRTKGDYVLVQTRPVALNEALSQASIAFDTPLGLDRAFVSTHAARTPPVQTSQWGAPGSIVRVSDELPPGVMEEGSNPGEEPLADVEATPQSSFAGKVRGFDYEVAYTVAGTKLQFDLEARKSANDGEDDSAKAVQKMSARNAAVAKSAGGLAKGLFDQGYDDVDIRLKVKGQLDGLSENGAMRLGGRIEIVDSKLQLLNTDFKNLSGTASVDAIARLGSERGVFNHNFKVLDVPVTFNIPIILAGIPLVVEVGFNFLVQIGLNGKHAALHTSGAVQFQGNGSTTFSEGQVRNEGEVQGEPQLGEKSAISPGVSGFVVAVQVPKVGLGVGITNASIMSYIDHVSVVSIANTAALGSIVQCARYTLSSTAHVGVTANFSPLPIPGLGTKKDLYAKEIFSRQQLVGVPPTKACQS
;
A
#
# COMPACT_ATOMS: atom_id res chain seq x y z
N MET A 1 10.25 -66.56 -31.97
CA MET A 1 10.53 -65.24 -32.57
C MET A 1 11.33 -64.46 -31.54
N ILE A 2 12.66 -64.58 -31.45
CA ILE A 2 13.72 -64.02 -32.31
C ILE A 2 13.47 -62.51 -32.53
N GLY A 3 14.30 -61.55 -32.09
CA GLY A 3 15.72 -61.70 -31.78
C GLY A 3 16.39 -60.55 -31.03
N ARG A 4 17.58 -60.90 -30.57
CA ARG A 4 18.71 -60.09 -30.09
C ARG A 4 19.16 -59.07 -31.14
N LYS A 5 19.72 -57.95 -30.68
CA LYS A 5 20.84 -57.29 -31.37
C LYS A 5 21.97 -56.98 -30.38
N THR A 6 23.15 -57.46 -30.77
CA THR A 6 24.46 -57.37 -30.15
C THR A 6 25.35 -56.36 -30.90
N LEU A 7 26.27 -55.76 -30.14
CA LEU A 7 27.62 -55.29 -30.45
C LEU A 7 27.88 -54.15 -31.48
N GLY A 8 28.77 -53.25 -31.07
CA GLY A 8 29.57 -52.36 -31.91
C GLY A 8 30.58 -51.57 -31.08
N LEU A 9 31.77 -52.14 -30.90
CA LEU A 9 32.93 -51.60 -30.19
C LEU A 9 33.87 -50.87 -31.19
N ALA A 10 34.27 -49.63 -30.90
CA ALA A 10 35.48 -48.94 -31.40
C ALA A 10 35.60 -47.64 -30.58
N GLY A 11 36.67 -47.28 -29.89
CA GLY A 11 38.08 -47.52 -30.17
C GLY A 11 38.71 -46.24 -30.73
N LEU A 12 38.97 -45.23 -29.90
CA LEU A 12 39.92 -44.17 -30.22
C LEU A 12 40.64 -43.68 -28.95
N ALA A 13 41.91 -44.03 -28.86
CA ALA A 13 42.87 -43.47 -27.94
C ALA A 13 43.37 -42.13 -28.50
N VAL A 14 43.41 -41.08 -27.66
CA VAL A 14 44.18 -39.87 -27.93
C VAL A 14 45.03 -39.55 -26.70
N ALA A 15 46.30 -39.33 -26.98
CA ALA A 15 47.39 -39.16 -26.05
C ALA A 15 47.45 -37.76 -25.42
N LEU A 16 47.91 -37.77 -24.16
CA LEU A 16 48.82 -36.83 -23.50
C LEU A 16 49.01 -35.40 -24.08
N ALA A 17 48.64 -34.41 -23.28
CA ALA A 17 49.39 -33.17 -23.11
C ALA A 17 49.17 -32.64 -21.68
N CYS A 18 50.06 -33.03 -20.76
CA CYS A 18 50.17 -32.40 -19.45
C CYS A 18 50.91 -31.07 -19.60
N ILE A 19 50.16 -29.96 -19.61
CA ILE A 19 50.75 -28.63 -19.40
C ILE A 19 50.62 -28.33 -17.90
N SER A 20 51.72 -28.57 -17.17
CA SER A 20 51.92 -28.10 -15.80
C SER A 20 52.13 -26.59 -15.80
N GLY A 21 51.03 -25.84 -15.70
CA GLY A 21 51.07 -24.41 -15.40
C GLY A 21 51.14 -24.19 -13.89
N CYS A 22 52.23 -23.61 -13.41
CA CYS A 22 52.33 -23.04 -12.06
C CYS A 22 51.32 -21.89 -11.94
N GLY A 23 50.12 -22.20 -11.43
CA GLY A 23 49.17 -21.19 -11.01
C GLY A 23 49.54 -20.70 -9.61
N ASP A 24 49.85 -19.41 -9.49
CA ASP A 24 50.06 -18.73 -8.22
C ASP A 24 48.92 -19.06 -7.26
N LYS A 25 49.26 -19.62 -6.09
CA LYS A 25 48.32 -19.80 -4.99
C LYS A 25 47.76 -18.42 -4.65
N PRO A 26 46.43 -18.19 -4.75
CA PRO A 26 45.86 -16.93 -4.29
C PRO A 26 46.20 -16.75 -2.82
N SER A 27 46.78 -15.60 -2.49
CA SER A 27 47.12 -15.25 -1.12
C SER A 27 45.85 -15.33 -0.24
N PRO A 28 45.93 -15.91 0.97
CA PRO A 28 44.77 -16.08 1.87
C PRO A 28 43.98 -14.79 2.11
N ALA A 29 44.60 -13.62 1.95
CA ALA A 29 43.96 -12.32 2.08
C ALA A 29 42.94 -11.98 0.96
N GLN A 30 42.99 -12.62 -0.21
CA GLN A 30 42.04 -12.36 -1.32
C GLN A 30 40.81 -13.29 -1.31
N ALA A 31 40.90 -14.46 -0.67
CA ALA A 31 39.74 -15.34 -0.48
C ALA A 31 38.68 -14.71 0.44
N ASP A 32 39.12 -13.91 1.43
CA ASP A 32 38.25 -13.25 2.41
C ASP A 32 37.39 -12.13 1.79
N SER A 33 37.94 -11.37 0.84
CA SER A 33 37.20 -10.29 0.18
C SER A 33 36.10 -10.79 -0.77
N THR A 34 36.25 -11.99 -1.33
CA THR A 34 35.23 -12.62 -2.19
C THR A 34 34.12 -13.30 -1.37
N ALA A 35 34.45 -13.82 -0.18
CA ALA A 35 33.47 -14.30 0.78
C ALA A 35 32.65 -13.15 1.38
N LEU A 36 33.28 -12.01 1.71
CA LEU A 36 32.58 -10.81 2.19
C LEU A 36 31.63 -10.22 1.13
N ARG A 37 32.01 -10.23 -0.15
CA ARG A 37 31.14 -9.74 -1.23
C ARG A 37 29.91 -10.60 -1.48
N MET A 38 29.93 -11.89 -1.11
CA MET A 38 28.73 -12.74 -1.13
C MET A 38 27.84 -12.55 0.12
N ALA A 39 28.38 -11.97 1.20
CA ALA A 39 27.63 -11.68 2.43
C ALA A 39 26.93 -10.30 2.41
N THR A 40 27.21 -9.44 1.42
CA THR A 40 26.40 -8.27 1.11
C THR A 40 25.11 -8.68 0.42
N VAL A 41 24.24 -9.32 1.19
CA VAL A 41 22.84 -9.44 0.85
C VAL A 41 22.25 -8.03 0.90
N ASN A 42 21.57 -7.59 -0.17
CA ASN A 42 20.80 -6.35 -0.17
C ASN A 42 19.62 -6.49 0.82
N GLY A 43 19.88 -6.27 2.11
CA GLY A 43 18.99 -6.64 3.20
C GLY A 43 19.49 -6.26 4.58
N LEU A 44 18.85 -6.82 5.61
CA LEU A 44 19.19 -6.58 7.00
C LEU A 44 20.52 -7.26 7.34
N GLN A 45 21.45 -6.50 7.90
CA GLN A 45 22.74 -7.01 8.35
C GLN A 45 22.70 -7.49 9.80
N ALA A 46 23.68 -8.32 10.21
CA ALA A 46 23.78 -8.90 11.55
C ALA A 46 23.62 -7.88 12.70
N VAL A 47 24.13 -6.66 12.54
CA VAL A 47 24.03 -5.59 13.56
C VAL A 47 22.59 -5.09 13.68
N GLN A 48 21.92 -4.84 12.55
CA GLN A 48 20.52 -4.40 12.50
C GLN A 48 19.59 -5.48 13.04
N ILE A 49 19.82 -6.74 12.65
CA ILE A 49 19.07 -7.91 13.13
C ILE A 49 19.20 -8.04 14.65
N ARG A 50 20.42 -7.96 15.18
CA ARG A 50 20.64 -8.02 16.63
C ARG A 50 19.99 -6.86 17.37
N SER A 51 20.12 -5.63 16.86
CA SER A 51 19.47 -4.45 17.44
C SER A 51 17.94 -4.55 17.41
N TYR A 52 17.37 -5.15 16.36
CA TYR A 52 15.95 -5.45 16.29
C TYR A 52 15.58 -6.52 17.32
N LEU A 53 16.19 -7.70 17.26
CA LEU A 53 15.88 -8.83 18.13
C LEU A 53 16.07 -8.51 19.61
N SER A 54 17.02 -7.65 19.98
CA SER A 54 17.24 -7.24 21.38
C SER A 54 16.15 -6.32 21.91
N ARG A 55 15.52 -5.52 21.04
CA ARG A 55 14.45 -4.57 21.40
C ARG A 55 13.05 -5.10 21.10
N ALA A 56 12.95 -6.12 20.26
CA ALA A 56 11.70 -6.75 19.90
C ALA A 56 11.06 -7.37 21.14
N GLU A 57 9.90 -6.87 21.52
CA GLU A 57 9.11 -7.40 22.62
C GLU A 57 8.04 -8.33 22.08
N GLU A 58 7.80 -9.40 22.83
CA GLU A 58 6.73 -10.34 22.55
C GLU A 58 5.42 -9.77 23.06
N THR A 59 4.41 -9.76 22.19
CA THR A 59 3.06 -9.37 22.54
C THR A 59 2.43 -10.49 23.37
N PRO A 60 1.92 -10.20 24.57
CA PRO A 60 1.28 -11.21 25.39
C PRO A 60 0.00 -11.72 24.72
N ALA A 61 -0.10 -13.04 24.61
CA ALA A 61 -1.31 -13.70 24.14
C ALA A 61 -2.26 -13.94 25.33
N ALA A 62 -3.55 -13.61 25.16
CA ALA A 62 -4.60 -13.95 26.11
C ALA A 62 -4.86 -15.46 26.15
N ARG A 63 -4.64 -16.14 25.02
CA ARG A 63 -4.63 -17.61 24.91
C ARG A 63 -3.54 -18.03 23.95
N LEU A 64 -2.77 -19.04 24.33
CA LEU A 64 -1.73 -19.59 23.50
C LEU A 64 -1.62 -21.10 23.71
N ALA A 65 -2.11 -21.87 22.73
CA ALA A 65 -1.86 -23.30 22.62
C ALA A 65 -1.42 -23.58 21.18
N VAL A 66 -0.17 -23.97 20.98
CA VAL A 66 0.41 -24.15 19.64
C VAL A 66 1.13 -25.49 19.56
N THR A 67 0.85 -26.24 18.50
CA THR A 67 1.59 -27.44 18.11
C THR A 67 2.17 -27.21 16.72
N TRP A 68 3.50 -27.21 16.65
CA TRP A 68 4.25 -27.06 15.41
C TRP A 68 4.20 -28.34 14.58
N HIS A 69 4.17 -28.19 13.26
CA HIS A 69 4.31 -29.32 12.35
C HIS A 69 5.72 -29.95 12.51
N PRO A 70 5.88 -31.29 12.43
CA PRO A 70 7.18 -31.95 12.63
C PRO A 70 8.29 -31.53 11.65
N SER A 71 7.93 -30.96 10.50
CA SER A 71 8.89 -30.43 9.52
C SER A 71 9.44 -29.05 9.89
N VAL A 72 8.97 -28.44 10.99
CA VAL A 72 9.40 -27.11 11.42
C VAL A 72 10.69 -27.23 12.21
N VAL A 73 11.72 -26.55 11.72
CA VAL A 73 12.98 -26.34 12.43
C VAL A 73 12.97 -24.93 13.00
N GLN A 74 13.03 -24.84 14.32
CA GLN A 74 12.93 -23.59 15.05
C GLN A 74 14.33 -23.03 15.34
N VAL A 75 14.51 -21.76 15.06
CA VAL A 75 15.63 -20.93 15.50
C VAL A 75 15.05 -19.92 16.47
N ASP A 76 15.21 -20.17 17.76
CA ASP A 76 14.72 -19.30 18.81
C ASP A 76 15.40 -17.92 18.81
N ARG A 77 14.94 -17.01 19.67
CA ARG A 77 15.44 -15.64 19.75
C ARG A 77 16.95 -15.58 19.99
N GLU A 78 17.46 -16.35 20.95
CA GLU A 78 18.88 -16.33 21.34
C GLU A 78 19.77 -16.90 20.24
N SER A 79 19.34 -18.02 19.66
CA SER A 79 19.99 -18.68 18.53
C SER A 79 20.02 -17.74 17.32
N ALA A 80 18.90 -17.09 16.99
CA ALA A 80 18.85 -16.08 15.93
C ALA A 80 19.80 -14.91 16.20
N MET A 81 19.83 -14.35 17.42
CA MET A 81 20.76 -13.28 17.79
C MET A 81 22.23 -13.71 17.65
N ARG A 82 22.54 -14.98 17.94
CA ARG A 82 23.91 -15.52 17.90
C ARG A 82 24.35 -15.89 16.49
N SER A 83 23.48 -16.49 15.68
CA SER A 83 23.85 -17.14 14.43
C SER A 83 23.34 -16.45 13.17
N LEU A 84 22.24 -15.68 13.21
CA LEU A 84 21.73 -15.02 12.01
C LEU A 84 22.63 -13.83 11.63
N ARG A 85 23.17 -13.86 10.40
CA ARG A 85 24.14 -12.90 9.87
C ARG A 85 23.55 -11.94 8.85
N GLY A 86 22.51 -12.37 8.14
CA GLY A 86 21.82 -11.52 7.19
C GLY A 86 20.53 -12.13 6.69
N VAL A 87 19.59 -11.26 6.33
CA VAL A 87 18.34 -11.61 5.65
C VAL A 87 18.17 -10.64 4.50
N ASP A 88 17.90 -11.14 3.29
CA ASP A 88 17.64 -10.25 2.16
C ASP A 88 16.31 -9.50 2.33
N ARG A 89 16.14 -8.38 1.62
CA ARG A 89 14.89 -7.60 1.68
C ARG A 89 13.63 -8.43 1.38
N SER A 90 13.76 -9.48 0.56
CA SER A 90 12.63 -10.34 0.20
C SER A 90 12.37 -11.48 1.20
N GLY A 91 13.26 -11.68 2.17
CA GLY A 91 13.30 -12.84 3.06
C GLY A 91 13.48 -14.19 2.36
N SER A 92 13.90 -14.22 1.09
CA SER A 92 14.16 -15.45 0.33
C SER A 92 15.53 -16.04 0.62
N HIS A 93 16.47 -15.26 1.17
CA HIS A 93 17.81 -15.73 1.52
C HIS A 93 18.14 -15.36 2.96
N PHE A 94 18.51 -16.38 3.74
CA PHE A 94 19.04 -16.23 5.09
C PHE A 94 20.49 -16.70 5.11
N VAL A 95 21.33 -15.95 5.79
CA VAL A 95 22.72 -16.33 6.04
C VAL A 95 22.86 -16.56 7.53
N PHE A 96 23.20 -17.79 7.93
CA PHE A 96 23.48 -18.13 9.31
C PHE A 96 24.94 -18.55 9.48
N ALA A 97 25.45 -18.48 10.71
CA ALA A 97 26.68 -19.15 11.09
C ALA A 97 26.48 -20.68 11.02
N ALA A 98 27.44 -21.40 10.44
CA ALA A 98 27.41 -22.85 10.31
C ALA A 98 27.47 -23.59 11.65
N SER A 99 27.87 -22.91 12.72
CA SER A 99 27.90 -23.43 14.09
C SER A 99 26.52 -23.54 14.74
N GLU A 100 25.44 -23.08 14.10
CA GLU A 100 24.08 -23.15 14.63
C GLU A 100 23.52 -24.59 14.57
N PRO A 101 23.32 -25.27 15.72
CA PRO A 101 22.92 -26.68 15.72
C PRO A 101 21.55 -26.93 15.08
N ALA A 102 20.62 -25.97 15.19
CA ALA A 102 19.28 -26.11 14.60
C ALA A 102 19.34 -26.33 13.08
N LEU A 103 20.33 -25.75 12.39
CA LEU A 103 20.45 -25.85 10.93
C LEU A 103 20.79 -27.26 10.45
N ALA A 104 21.36 -28.12 11.31
CA ALA A 104 21.67 -29.50 10.96
C ALA A 104 20.40 -30.33 10.67
N GLN A 105 19.24 -29.88 11.17
CA GLN A 105 17.94 -30.52 10.94
C GLN A 105 17.26 -30.01 9.66
N LEU A 106 17.75 -28.91 9.06
CA LEU A 106 17.16 -28.36 7.86
C LEU A 106 17.44 -29.26 6.66
N GLN A 107 16.37 -29.51 5.90
CA GLN A 107 16.42 -30.21 4.62
C GLN A 107 15.61 -29.43 3.60
N HIS A 108 15.76 -29.77 2.31
CA HIS A 108 14.86 -29.25 1.29
C HIS A 108 13.41 -29.61 1.64
N GLY A 109 12.52 -28.63 1.65
CA GLY A 109 11.12 -28.80 2.02
C GLY A 109 10.81 -28.57 3.50
N SER A 110 11.81 -28.56 4.39
CA SER A 110 11.61 -28.18 5.81
C SER A 110 11.03 -26.77 5.93
N ILE A 111 10.37 -26.49 7.04
CA ILE A 111 9.88 -25.15 7.36
C ILE A 111 10.86 -24.54 8.36
N LEU A 112 11.54 -23.49 7.96
CA LEU A 112 12.39 -22.69 8.82
C LEU A 112 11.51 -21.67 9.57
N PHE A 113 11.49 -21.75 10.89
CA PHE A 113 10.93 -20.72 11.77
C PHE A 113 12.07 -19.97 12.45
N VAL A 114 12.17 -18.67 12.21
CA VAL A 114 13.11 -17.77 12.88
C VAL A 114 12.29 -16.83 13.74
N TRP A 115 12.47 -16.91 15.06
CA TRP A 115 11.70 -16.14 16.04
C TRP A 115 11.67 -14.65 15.66
N GLY A 116 10.48 -14.06 15.66
CA GLY A 116 10.25 -12.64 15.41
C GLY A 116 10.62 -12.15 14.00
N ILE A 117 11.12 -13.04 13.14
CA ILE A 117 11.60 -12.67 11.80
C ILE A 117 10.75 -13.34 10.75
N ALA A 118 10.75 -14.67 10.62
CA ALA A 118 10.01 -15.30 9.52
C ALA A 118 9.63 -16.75 9.76
N ILE A 119 8.56 -17.19 9.08
CA ILE A 119 8.23 -18.61 8.86
C ILE A 119 8.29 -18.85 7.35
N ARG A 120 9.19 -19.72 6.88
CA ARG A 120 9.46 -19.93 5.46
C ARG A 120 9.73 -21.39 5.13
N ARG A 121 9.43 -21.82 3.91
CA ARG A 121 9.82 -23.16 3.45
C ARG A 121 11.18 -23.13 2.77
N VAL A 122 12.07 -24.01 3.19
CA VAL A 122 13.42 -24.16 2.62
C VAL A 122 13.35 -24.76 1.22
N THR A 123 13.96 -24.07 0.25
CA THR A 123 14.07 -24.51 -1.15
C THR A 123 15.48 -24.99 -1.49
N ALA A 124 16.52 -24.48 -0.81
CA ALA A 124 17.88 -24.98 -0.91
C ALA A 124 18.74 -24.59 0.29
N LEU A 125 19.79 -25.37 0.52
CA LEU A 125 20.79 -25.16 1.57
C LEU A 125 22.17 -25.22 0.94
N ARG A 126 23.06 -24.28 1.30
CA ARG A 126 24.46 -24.28 0.85
C ARG A 126 25.37 -23.90 2.01
N THR A 127 26.24 -24.81 2.41
CA THR A 127 27.29 -24.53 3.40
C THR A 127 28.54 -24.04 2.67
N LYS A 128 29.09 -22.91 3.11
CA LYS A 128 30.33 -22.33 2.57
C LYS A 128 31.19 -21.80 3.70
N GLY A 129 32.21 -22.56 4.07
CA GLY A 129 33.05 -22.24 5.23
C GLY A 129 32.20 -22.16 6.49
N ASP A 130 32.27 -21.03 7.19
CA ASP A 130 31.61 -20.81 8.49
C ASP A 130 30.16 -20.34 8.37
N TYR A 131 29.56 -20.43 7.18
CA TYR A 131 28.19 -19.96 6.94
C TYR A 131 27.32 -21.00 6.22
N VAL A 132 26.03 -20.94 6.52
CA VAL A 132 24.97 -21.67 5.82
C VAL A 132 24.04 -20.66 5.17
N LEU A 133 23.97 -20.70 3.85
CA LEU A 133 22.99 -19.97 3.06
C LEU A 133 21.73 -20.82 2.90
N VAL A 134 20.61 -20.31 3.41
CA VAL A 134 19.29 -20.95 3.31
C VAL A 134 18.45 -20.16 2.31
N GLN A 135 18.10 -20.79 1.20
CA GLN A 135 17.13 -20.26 0.25
C GLN A 135 15.74 -20.72 0.64
N THR A 136 14.76 -19.82 0.58
CA THR A 136 13.41 -20.09 1.04
C THR A 136 12.33 -19.49 0.13
N ARG A 137 11.11 -19.97 0.31
CA ARG A 137 9.87 -19.40 -0.27
C ARG A 137 8.82 -19.18 0.82
N PRO A 138 7.80 -18.32 0.59
CA PRO A 138 6.67 -18.19 1.49
C PRO A 138 5.96 -19.54 1.73
N VAL A 139 5.41 -19.70 2.94
CA VAL A 139 4.66 -20.86 3.40
C VAL A 139 3.46 -20.36 4.21
N ALA A 140 2.31 -21.01 4.11
CA ALA A 140 1.14 -20.60 4.89
C ALA A 140 1.31 -21.00 6.36
N LEU A 141 0.73 -20.21 7.28
CA LEU A 141 0.85 -20.46 8.72
C LEU A 141 0.30 -21.83 9.13
N ASN A 142 -0.79 -22.27 8.50
CA ASN A 142 -1.41 -23.57 8.75
C ASN A 142 -0.59 -24.75 8.19
N GLU A 143 0.43 -24.52 7.35
CA GLU A 143 1.40 -25.56 6.99
C GLU A 143 2.50 -25.71 8.06
N ALA A 144 2.76 -24.65 8.84
CA ALA A 144 3.74 -24.65 9.92
C ALA A 144 3.14 -25.07 11.27
N LEU A 145 1.85 -24.82 11.48
CA LEU A 145 1.12 -25.15 12.70
C LEU A 145 0.13 -26.29 12.43
N SER A 146 0.30 -27.43 13.08
CA SER A 146 -0.65 -28.55 12.97
C SER A 146 -1.91 -28.28 13.78
N GLN A 147 -1.76 -27.66 14.96
CA GLN A 147 -2.86 -27.21 15.80
C GLN A 147 -2.47 -25.87 16.45
N ALA A 148 -3.40 -24.92 16.49
CA ALA A 148 -3.18 -23.65 17.18
C ALA A 148 -4.50 -23.05 17.69
N SER A 149 -4.50 -22.56 18.92
CA SER A 149 -5.51 -21.66 19.47
C SER A 149 -4.78 -20.45 20.04
N ILE A 150 -4.79 -19.36 19.28
CA ILE A 150 -4.09 -18.12 19.60
C ILE A 150 -5.15 -17.04 19.74
N ALA A 151 -5.17 -16.33 20.87
CA ALA A 151 -5.98 -15.13 21.05
C ALA A 151 -5.12 -14.02 21.66
N PHE A 152 -5.26 -12.80 21.16
CA PHE A 152 -4.52 -11.64 21.63
C PHE A 152 -5.39 -10.39 21.57
N ASP A 153 -5.07 -9.42 22.41
CA ASP A 153 -5.66 -8.08 22.39
C ASP A 153 -4.57 -7.11 22.86
N THR A 154 -3.99 -6.35 21.92
CA THR A 154 -2.81 -5.53 22.19
C THR A 154 -3.01 -4.09 21.70
N PRO A 155 -2.55 -3.07 22.45
CA PRO A 155 -2.46 -1.72 21.90
C PRO A 155 -1.44 -1.68 20.77
N LEU A 156 -1.71 -0.90 19.72
CA LEU A 156 -0.75 -0.69 18.64
C LEU A 156 0.28 0.38 19.03
N GLY A 157 1.55 -0.03 19.14
CA GLY A 157 2.69 0.87 19.36
C GLY A 157 3.34 1.28 18.04
N LEU A 158 3.32 2.59 17.72
CA LEU A 158 3.96 3.13 16.51
C LEU A 158 5.46 3.36 16.65
N ASP A 159 5.99 3.30 17.86
CA ASP A 159 7.44 3.33 18.12
C ASP A 159 8.18 2.22 17.37
N ARG A 160 7.46 1.17 16.97
CA ARG A 160 7.95 0.01 16.20
C ARG A 160 7.63 0.08 14.71
N ALA A 161 6.85 1.08 14.28
CA ALA A 161 6.46 1.21 12.90
C ALA A 161 7.68 1.50 12.01
N PHE A 162 7.75 0.83 10.87
CA PHE A 162 8.68 1.18 9.81
C PHE A 162 7.91 1.45 8.52
N VAL A 163 8.37 2.45 7.77
CA VAL A 163 7.74 2.84 6.52
C VAL A 163 8.28 1.97 5.38
N SER A 164 7.36 1.40 4.60
CA SER A 164 7.67 0.92 3.27
C SER A 164 6.91 1.72 2.24
N THR A 165 7.62 2.13 1.20
CA THR A 165 7.01 2.58 -0.04
C THR A 165 6.91 1.38 -0.97
N HIS A 166 5.74 1.19 -1.58
CA HIS A 166 5.57 0.25 -2.67
C HIS A 166 5.39 1.05 -3.96
N ALA A 167 5.81 0.49 -5.09
CA ALA A 167 5.53 1.13 -6.38
C ALA A 167 4.01 1.31 -6.53
N ALA A 168 3.59 2.55 -6.82
CA ALA A 168 2.21 2.92 -7.11
C ALA A 168 1.55 1.87 -8.02
N ARG A 169 0.45 1.29 -7.56
CA ARG A 169 -0.30 0.30 -8.32
C ARG A 169 -1.70 0.81 -8.48
N THR A 170 -2.07 1.04 -9.73
CA THR A 170 -3.43 1.40 -10.09
C THR A 170 -4.41 0.39 -9.49
N PRO A 171 -5.18 0.73 -8.43
CA PRO A 171 -6.17 -0.19 -7.92
C PRO A 171 -7.20 -0.46 -9.04
N PRO A 172 -7.79 -1.67 -9.09
CA PRO A 172 -9.00 -1.87 -9.86
C PRO A 172 -10.08 -1.04 -9.18
N VAL A 173 -10.15 0.25 -9.52
CA VAL A 173 -11.38 1.02 -9.31
C VAL A 173 -12.40 0.25 -10.11
N GLN A 174 -13.30 -0.45 -9.43
CA GLN A 174 -14.59 -0.72 -10.02
C GLN A 174 -15.12 0.67 -10.33
N THR A 175 -15.00 1.06 -11.60
CA THR A 175 -15.92 2.02 -12.17
C THR A 175 -17.28 1.34 -12.05
N SER A 176 -17.88 1.37 -10.85
CA SER A 176 -19.32 1.52 -10.78
C SER A 176 -19.60 2.63 -11.79
N GLN A 177 -20.52 2.35 -12.70
CA GLN A 177 -20.82 3.20 -13.83
C GLN A 177 -21.13 4.61 -13.30
N TRP A 178 -20.10 5.44 -13.16
CA TRP A 178 -20.19 6.89 -13.17
C TRP A 178 -20.55 7.16 -14.62
N GLY A 179 -21.82 6.98 -14.94
CA GLY A 179 -22.31 7.25 -16.26
C GLY A 179 -21.93 8.67 -16.61
N ALA A 180 -21.74 8.90 -17.91
CA ALA A 180 -21.66 10.24 -18.44
C ALA A 180 -22.69 11.15 -17.74
N PRO A 181 -22.38 12.43 -17.48
CA PRO A 181 -23.30 13.36 -16.83
C PRO A 181 -24.69 13.25 -17.50
N GLY A 182 -25.62 12.55 -16.84
CA GLY A 182 -26.87 12.12 -17.47
C GLY A 182 -27.56 10.87 -16.88
N SER A 183 -26.87 9.96 -16.18
CA SER A 183 -27.55 8.82 -15.52
C SER A 183 -27.65 9.03 -14.01
N ILE A 184 -28.86 9.41 -13.58
CA ILE A 184 -29.25 9.75 -12.21
C ILE A 184 -29.49 8.47 -11.40
N VAL A 185 -28.79 8.32 -10.27
CA VAL A 185 -29.23 7.47 -9.15
C VAL A 185 -30.32 8.25 -8.41
N ARG A 186 -31.56 7.73 -8.41
CA ARG A 186 -32.66 8.31 -7.63
C ARG A 186 -32.45 7.96 -6.16
N VAL A 187 -32.04 8.95 -5.38
CA VAL A 187 -32.12 8.90 -3.91
C VAL A 187 -33.49 9.46 -3.53
N SER A 188 -34.21 8.74 -2.66
CA SER A 188 -35.53 9.14 -2.19
C SER A 188 -35.36 10.30 -1.19
N ASP A 189 -35.88 11.47 -1.55
CA ASP A 189 -35.90 12.66 -0.70
C ASP A 189 -37.05 12.54 0.31
N GLU A 190 -36.71 12.35 1.58
CA GLU A 190 -37.56 12.78 2.71
C GLU A 190 -36.64 13.46 3.73
N LEU A 191 -36.48 14.78 3.57
CA LEU A 191 -35.96 15.66 4.61
C LEU A 191 -37.15 16.29 5.33
N PRO A 192 -37.25 16.22 6.67
CA PRO A 192 -38.27 16.96 7.40
C PRO A 192 -37.98 18.47 7.32
N PRO A 193 -39.04 19.32 7.35
CA PRO A 193 -38.87 20.77 7.34
C PRO A 193 -38.31 21.24 8.69
N GLY A 194 -37.03 21.62 8.70
CA GLY A 194 -36.34 22.20 9.85
C GLY A 194 -35.98 23.66 9.59
N VAL A 195 -36.36 24.50 10.54
CA VAL A 195 -36.18 25.96 10.64
C VAL A 195 -34.77 26.40 10.26
N MET A 196 -34.64 27.40 9.37
CA MET A 196 -33.38 28.13 9.21
C MET A 196 -33.19 29.04 10.43
N GLU A 197 -32.34 28.61 11.36
CA GLU A 197 -31.79 29.53 12.36
C GLU A 197 -30.68 30.36 11.71
N GLU A 198 -30.82 31.67 11.85
CA GLU A 198 -29.78 32.67 11.62
C GLU A 198 -28.76 32.55 12.77
N GLY A 199 -27.87 31.58 12.64
CA GLY A 199 -26.85 31.23 13.63
C GLY A 199 -25.49 31.80 13.26
N SER A 200 -25.03 32.72 14.11
CA SER A 200 -23.66 33.21 14.28
C SER A 200 -22.55 32.23 13.88
N ASN A 201 -21.54 32.76 13.17
CA ASN A 201 -20.27 32.10 12.86
C ASN A 201 -19.78 31.24 14.04
N PRO A 202 -19.67 29.90 13.90
CA PRO A 202 -18.82 29.14 14.80
C PRO A 202 -17.40 29.66 14.60
N GLY A 203 -16.78 30.13 15.68
CA GLY A 203 -15.39 30.56 15.65
C GLY A 203 -14.53 29.49 14.99
N GLU A 204 -13.81 29.89 13.94
CA GLU A 204 -12.62 29.19 13.51
C GLU A 204 -11.69 29.12 14.72
N GLU A 205 -11.70 28.00 15.44
CA GLU A 205 -10.50 27.59 16.13
C GLU A 205 -9.53 27.20 15.01
N PRO A 206 -8.48 28.00 14.73
CA PRO A 206 -7.44 27.54 13.83
C PRO A 206 -6.95 26.22 14.39
N LEU A 207 -6.94 25.17 13.56
CA LEU A 207 -6.13 24.00 13.82
C LEU A 207 -4.75 24.54 14.17
N ALA A 208 -4.38 24.49 15.45
CA ALA A 208 -3.09 24.98 15.88
C ALA A 208 -2.06 24.21 15.06
N ASP A 209 -1.42 24.90 14.12
CA ASP A 209 -0.30 24.39 13.36
C ASP A 209 0.84 24.18 14.36
N VAL A 210 0.77 23.06 15.07
CA VAL A 210 1.94 22.50 15.72
C VAL A 210 2.78 22.01 14.55
N GLU A 211 3.66 22.89 14.05
CA GLU A 211 4.75 22.55 13.13
C GLU A 211 5.71 21.61 13.85
N ALA A 212 5.27 20.38 14.10
CA ALA A 212 6.15 19.30 14.47
C ALA A 212 7.01 19.03 13.24
N THR A 213 8.30 19.38 13.32
CA THR A 213 9.26 19.05 12.26
C THR A 213 9.15 17.55 11.97
N PRO A 214 8.87 17.15 10.71
CA PRO A 214 8.66 15.75 10.41
C PRO A 214 9.90 14.94 10.75
N GLN A 215 9.71 13.84 11.46
CA GLN A 215 10.80 12.94 11.84
C GLN A 215 11.42 12.28 10.61
N SER A 216 10.65 12.16 9.53
CA SER A 216 11.09 11.57 8.27
C SER A 216 10.22 12.07 7.13
N SER A 217 10.82 12.32 5.97
CA SER A 217 10.09 12.53 4.73
C SER A 217 10.70 11.72 3.59
N PHE A 218 9.85 11.42 2.60
CA PHE A 218 10.23 10.80 1.35
C PHE A 218 9.71 11.68 0.22
N ALA A 219 10.60 12.09 -0.68
CA ALA A 219 10.23 12.79 -1.89
C ALA A 219 10.46 11.89 -3.12
N GLY A 220 9.62 12.04 -4.13
CA GLY A 220 9.72 11.29 -5.37
C GLY A 220 9.05 11.98 -6.54
N LYS A 221 9.19 11.39 -7.72
CA LYS A 221 8.47 11.79 -8.93
C LYS A 221 7.57 10.66 -9.40
N VAL A 222 6.34 10.98 -9.79
CA VAL A 222 5.43 10.02 -10.40
C VAL A 222 4.56 10.71 -11.45
N ARG A 223 4.63 10.23 -12.70
CA ARG A 223 3.78 10.68 -13.81
C ARG A 223 3.73 12.22 -13.99
N GLY A 224 4.85 12.91 -13.82
CA GLY A 224 4.91 14.37 -13.97
C GLY A 224 4.62 15.17 -12.70
N PHE A 225 4.47 14.50 -11.56
CA PHE A 225 4.26 15.11 -10.25
C PHE A 225 5.48 14.89 -9.36
N ASP A 226 5.98 15.97 -8.80
CA ASP A 226 6.83 15.91 -7.62
C ASP A 226 5.93 15.72 -6.41
N TYR A 227 6.24 14.75 -5.56
CA TYR A 227 5.53 14.54 -4.31
C TYR A 227 6.48 14.42 -3.14
N GLU A 228 6.02 14.84 -1.98
CA GLU A 228 6.66 14.66 -0.70
C GLU A 228 5.65 14.07 0.27
N VAL A 229 6.05 12.98 0.93
CA VAL A 229 5.33 12.39 2.05
C VAL A 229 6.17 12.64 3.29
N ALA A 230 5.67 13.46 4.19
CA ALA A 230 6.22 13.64 5.51
C ALA A 230 5.39 12.85 6.53
N TYR A 231 6.03 12.31 7.56
CA TYR A 231 5.31 11.71 8.68
C TYR A 231 6.01 11.96 10.01
N THR A 232 5.19 11.99 11.06
CA THR A 232 5.62 12.19 12.43
C THR A 232 4.92 11.19 13.32
N VAL A 233 5.70 10.46 14.12
CA VAL A 233 5.18 9.67 15.23
C VAL A 233 5.44 10.45 16.51
N ALA A 234 4.40 11.11 17.03
CA ALA A 234 4.48 11.95 18.22
C ALA A 234 3.63 11.34 19.33
N GLY A 235 4.28 10.59 20.22
CA GLY A 235 3.63 9.87 21.31
C GLY A 235 2.60 8.87 20.78
N THR A 236 1.35 9.27 20.77
CA THR A 236 0.18 8.41 20.54
C THR A 236 -0.56 8.75 19.25
N LYS A 237 0.08 9.53 18.38
CA LYS A 237 -0.47 10.02 17.12
C LYS A 237 0.47 9.69 15.97
N LEU A 238 -0.11 9.19 14.88
CA LEU A 238 0.55 9.19 13.56
C LEU A 238 0.03 10.39 12.80
N GLN A 239 0.90 11.31 12.43
CA GLN A 239 0.57 12.36 11.47
C GLN A 239 1.29 12.09 10.17
N PHE A 240 0.62 12.30 9.06
CA PHE A 240 1.22 12.32 7.73
C PHE A 240 0.75 13.55 6.96
N ASP A 241 1.65 14.08 6.14
CA ASP A 241 1.39 15.15 5.18
C ASP A 241 1.89 14.67 3.82
N LEU A 242 0.98 14.58 2.85
CA LEU A 242 1.31 14.37 1.45
C LEU A 242 1.13 15.69 0.74
N GLU A 243 2.21 16.20 0.18
CA GLU A 243 2.16 17.29 -0.78
C GLU A 243 2.52 16.76 -2.16
N ALA A 244 1.73 17.11 -3.16
CA ALA A 244 2.04 16.81 -4.54
C ALA A 244 1.81 18.03 -5.42
N ARG A 245 2.78 18.30 -6.28
CA ARG A 245 2.78 19.42 -7.22
C ARG A 245 3.19 18.93 -8.58
N LYS A 246 2.66 19.53 -9.63
CA LYS A 246 3.15 19.27 -10.97
C LYS A 246 4.63 19.69 -11.06
N SER A 247 5.49 18.85 -11.63
CA SER A 247 6.91 19.17 -11.73
C SER A 247 7.17 20.26 -12.76
N ALA A 248 7.92 21.29 -12.37
CA ALA A 248 8.27 22.41 -13.25
C ALA A 248 9.33 22.05 -14.31
N ASN A 249 10.07 20.97 -14.09
CA ASN A 249 11.30 20.66 -14.84
C ASN A 249 11.21 19.41 -15.72
N ASP A 250 10.02 18.81 -15.89
CA ASP A 250 9.84 17.64 -16.77
C ASP A 250 9.73 18.05 -18.25
N GLY A 251 10.30 19.22 -18.57
CA GLY A 251 10.44 19.78 -19.90
C GLY A 251 11.10 18.76 -20.83
N GLU A 252 10.35 18.45 -21.87
CA GLU A 252 10.81 17.95 -23.16
C GLU A 252 11.04 16.44 -23.30
N ASP A 253 11.71 15.72 -22.41
CA ASP A 253 12.24 14.40 -22.82
C ASP A 253 11.29 13.18 -22.60
N ASP A 254 10.55 13.13 -21.49
CA ASP A 254 9.64 12.00 -21.18
C ASP A 254 8.21 12.23 -21.70
N SER A 255 7.76 13.49 -21.68
CA SER A 255 6.52 13.92 -22.32
C SER A 255 6.62 13.77 -23.84
N ALA A 256 7.74 14.12 -24.49
CA ALA A 256 7.93 13.85 -25.92
C ALA A 256 7.94 12.35 -26.24
N LYS A 257 8.54 11.47 -25.41
CA LYS A 257 8.48 10.01 -25.63
C LYS A 257 7.08 9.44 -25.44
N ALA A 258 6.33 9.92 -24.44
CA ALA A 258 4.94 9.52 -24.21
C ALA A 258 4.02 10.01 -25.35
N VAL A 259 4.21 11.25 -25.80
CA VAL A 259 3.55 11.85 -26.98
C VAL A 259 3.97 11.15 -28.26
N GLN A 260 5.21 10.73 -28.43
CA GLN A 260 5.68 9.98 -29.61
C GLN A 260 5.08 8.57 -29.64
N LYS A 261 5.00 7.91 -28.49
CA LYS A 261 4.36 6.58 -28.36
C LYS A 261 2.83 6.66 -28.53
N MET A 262 2.20 7.73 -28.04
CA MET A 262 0.77 7.98 -28.24
C MET A 262 0.44 8.47 -29.64
N SER A 263 1.26 9.32 -30.26
CA SER A 263 1.10 9.73 -31.65
C SER A 263 1.34 8.57 -32.61
N ALA A 264 2.17 7.58 -32.28
CA ALA A 264 2.26 6.33 -33.05
C ALA A 264 0.95 5.50 -32.95
N ARG A 265 0.32 5.43 -31.78
CA ARG A 265 -1.00 4.77 -31.59
C ARG A 265 -2.15 5.57 -32.20
N ASN A 266 -2.11 6.89 -32.09
CA ASN A 266 -3.14 7.81 -32.54
C ASN A 266 -2.94 8.23 -34.00
N ALA A 267 -1.80 7.99 -34.64
CA ALA A 267 -1.62 8.21 -36.09
C ALA A 267 -2.62 7.36 -36.92
N ALA A 268 -3.04 6.21 -36.38
CA ALA A 268 -4.11 5.40 -36.96
C ALA A 268 -5.50 6.06 -36.84
N VAL A 269 -5.75 6.83 -35.77
CA VAL A 269 -7.03 7.53 -35.49
C VAL A 269 -7.04 8.96 -36.08
N ALA A 270 -5.89 9.62 -36.13
CA ALA A 270 -5.70 10.96 -36.67
C ALA A 270 -5.76 10.97 -38.21
N LYS A 271 -5.44 9.85 -38.87
CA LYS A 271 -5.68 9.68 -40.32
C LYS A 271 -7.17 9.78 -40.68
N SER A 272 -8.07 9.46 -39.75
CA SER A 272 -9.52 9.61 -39.95
C SER A 272 -10.10 10.94 -39.45
N ALA A 273 -9.38 11.72 -38.63
CA ALA A 273 -9.94 12.89 -37.94
C ALA A 273 -9.49 14.26 -38.47
N GLY A 274 -8.59 14.32 -39.46
CA GLY A 274 -8.08 15.58 -40.01
C GLY A 274 -7.11 16.30 -39.04
N GLY A 275 -6.23 17.15 -39.59
CA GLY A 275 -5.08 17.75 -38.89
C GLY A 275 -5.39 18.61 -37.66
N LEU A 276 -6.66 18.86 -37.34
CA LEU A 276 -7.13 19.64 -36.19
C LEU A 276 -6.91 18.93 -34.84
N ALA A 277 -6.86 17.60 -34.80
CA ALA A 277 -6.65 16.87 -33.56
C ALA A 277 -5.20 16.95 -33.04
N LYS A 278 -4.20 17.08 -33.93
CA LYS A 278 -2.78 17.04 -33.54
C LYS A 278 -2.34 18.28 -32.75
N GLY A 279 -2.93 19.45 -33.03
CA GLY A 279 -2.63 20.70 -32.31
C GLY A 279 -3.29 20.82 -30.94
N LEU A 280 -4.32 20.03 -30.64
CA LEU A 280 -5.05 20.06 -29.36
C LEU A 280 -4.41 19.21 -28.27
N PHE A 281 -3.56 18.22 -28.61
CA PHE A 281 -2.99 17.28 -27.64
C PHE A 281 -1.54 17.60 -27.20
N ASP A 282 -0.76 18.30 -28.02
CA ASP A 282 0.67 18.56 -27.73
C ASP A 282 0.93 19.88 -26.96
N GLN A 283 -0.09 20.72 -26.73
CA GLN A 283 0.08 22.11 -26.25
C GLN A 283 -0.44 22.40 -24.82
N GLY A 284 -0.83 21.39 -24.05
CA GLY A 284 -1.62 21.61 -22.82
C GLY A 284 -0.91 21.47 -21.47
N TYR A 285 0.39 21.15 -21.42
CA TYR A 285 1.03 20.79 -20.14
C TYR A 285 1.69 21.96 -19.40
N ASP A 286 2.30 22.94 -20.07
CA ASP A 286 3.09 23.95 -19.33
C ASP A 286 2.25 24.92 -18.49
N ASP A 287 0.96 25.02 -18.79
CA ASP A 287 0.04 25.98 -18.15
C ASP A 287 -0.85 25.39 -17.05
N VAL A 288 -0.63 24.13 -16.65
CA VAL A 288 -1.46 23.50 -15.62
C VAL A 288 -0.75 23.54 -14.26
N ASP A 289 -1.26 24.34 -13.31
CA ASP A 289 -0.83 24.34 -11.90
C ASP A 289 -1.78 23.44 -11.09
N ILE A 290 -1.28 22.29 -10.65
CA ILE A 290 -2.01 21.38 -9.77
C ILE A 290 -1.22 21.27 -8.47
N ARG A 291 -1.90 21.56 -7.37
CA ARG A 291 -1.39 21.39 -6.01
C ARG A 291 -2.39 20.56 -5.24
N LEU A 292 -1.88 19.52 -4.60
CA LEU A 292 -2.63 18.66 -3.71
C LEU A 292 -1.88 18.63 -2.39
N LYS A 293 -2.60 18.91 -1.31
CA LYS A 293 -2.13 18.70 0.05
C LYS A 293 -3.13 17.80 0.77
N VAL A 294 -2.64 16.70 1.32
CA VAL A 294 -3.44 15.78 2.11
C VAL A 294 -2.77 15.60 3.46
N LYS A 295 -3.45 16.05 4.51
CA LYS A 295 -3.02 15.80 5.88
C LYS A 295 -3.88 14.68 6.46
N GLY A 296 -3.30 13.84 7.27
CA GLY A 296 -4.09 12.95 8.10
C GLY A 296 -3.41 12.61 9.40
N GLN A 297 -4.25 12.27 10.37
CA GLN A 297 -3.88 11.94 11.72
C GLN A 297 -4.61 10.68 12.14
N LEU A 298 -3.89 9.73 12.74
CA LEU A 298 -4.50 8.64 13.50
C LEU A 298 -4.29 8.91 14.98
N ASP A 299 -5.40 8.89 15.71
CA ASP A 299 -5.47 9.13 17.13
C ASP A 299 -5.54 7.82 17.92
N GLY A 300 -5.32 7.94 19.23
CA GLY A 300 -5.51 6.86 20.16
C GLY A 300 -4.48 5.76 19.98
N LEU A 301 -3.20 5.97 20.28
CA LEU A 301 -2.20 4.88 20.30
C LEU A 301 -1.59 4.69 21.70
N SER A 302 -2.33 5.01 22.77
CA SER A 302 -1.89 4.96 24.18
C SER A 302 -2.80 4.12 25.08
N GLU A 303 -2.25 3.57 26.16
CA GLU A 303 -2.87 2.58 27.06
C GLU A 303 -4.35 2.81 27.46
N ASN A 304 -4.83 4.05 27.59
CA ASN A 304 -6.20 4.34 28.06
C ASN A 304 -7.21 4.69 26.95
N GLY A 305 -6.76 4.78 25.70
CA GLY A 305 -7.59 5.09 24.52
C GLY A 305 -6.99 4.53 23.23
N ALA A 306 -6.12 3.51 23.35
CA ALA A 306 -5.36 2.96 22.25
C ALA A 306 -6.32 2.29 21.27
N MET A 307 -5.95 2.42 20.01
CA MET A 307 -6.33 1.58 18.92
C MET A 307 -5.79 0.21 19.28
N ARG A 308 -6.71 -0.69 19.55
CA ARG A 308 -6.39 -2.05 19.96
C ARG A 308 -6.58 -2.95 18.77
N LEU A 309 -5.61 -3.82 18.57
CA LEU A 309 -5.73 -4.95 17.68
C LEU A 309 -6.01 -6.19 18.51
N GLY A 310 -7.23 -6.70 18.36
CA GLY A 310 -7.60 -8.04 18.78
C GLY A 310 -7.46 -9.02 17.64
N GLY A 311 -7.26 -10.29 17.99
CA GLY A 311 -7.39 -11.35 17.01
C GLY A 311 -7.50 -12.71 17.63
N ARG A 312 -8.09 -13.63 16.87
CA ARG A 312 -8.16 -15.05 17.20
C ARG A 312 -7.80 -15.89 15.98
N ILE A 313 -6.92 -16.87 16.18
CA ILE A 313 -6.49 -17.81 15.15
C ILE A 313 -6.74 -19.21 15.69
N GLU A 314 -7.57 -19.98 15.00
CA GLU A 314 -7.80 -21.40 15.27
C GLU A 314 -7.36 -22.23 14.06
N ILE A 315 -6.40 -23.13 14.29
CA ILE A 315 -5.91 -24.09 13.31
C ILE A 315 -6.15 -25.48 13.90
N VAL A 316 -6.86 -26.33 13.16
CA VAL A 316 -7.13 -27.73 13.54
C VAL A 316 -6.76 -28.60 12.35
N ASP A 317 -5.94 -29.61 12.60
CA ASP A 317 -5.45 -30.55 11.59
C ASP A 317 -4.82 -29.84 10.37
N SER A 318 -3.97 -28.85 10.63
CA SER A 318 -3.30 -28.02 9.60
C SER A 318 -4.26 -27.25 8.68
N LYS A 319 -5.52 -27.07 9.09
CA LYS A 319 -6.52 -26.25 8.39
C LYS A 319 -6.89 -25.05 9.23
N LEU A 320 -6.88 -23.87 8.60
CA LEU A 320 -7.36 -22.64 9.23
C LEU A 320 -8.88 -22.73 9.40
N GLN A 321 -9.34 -22.87 10.64
CA GLN A 321 -10.76 -22.95 10.98
C GLN A 321 -11.35 -21.57 11.22
N LEU A 322 -10.62 -20.73 11.97
CA LEU A 322 -11.03 -19.39 12.32
C LEU A 322 -9.84 -18.43 12.19
N LEU A 323 -10.07 -17.30 11.52
CA LEU A 323 -9.21 -16.13 11.61
C LEU A 323 -10.13 -14.93 11.87
N ASN A 324 -10.10 -14.43 13.09
CA ASN A 324 -10.80 -13.22 13.47
C ASN A 324 -9.78 -12.11 13.77
N THR A 325 -10.08 -10.90 13.32
CA THR A 325 -9.28 -9.69 13.54
C THR A 325 -10.21 -8.58 13.96
N ASP A 326 -9.95 -7.97 15.11
CA ASP A 326 -10.75 -6.89 15.67
C ASP A 326 -9.90 -5.61 15.75
N PHE A 327 -10.40 -4.53 15.19
CA PHE A 327 -9.88 -3.19 15.30
C PHE A 327 -10.83 -2.40 16.22
N LYS A 328 -10.33 -1.98 17.38
CA LYS A 328 -11.11 -1.22 18.36
C LYS A 328 -10.55 0.19 18.51
N ASN A 329 -11.42 1.16 18.75
CA ASN A 329 -11.07 2.56 18.98
C ASN A 329 -10.25 3.18 17.83
N LEU A 330 -10.61 2.85 16.58
CA LEU A 330 -10.02 3.54 15.44
C LEU A 330 -10.56 4.96 15.43
N SER A 331 -9.71 5.97 15.54
CA SER A 331 -10.12 7.36 15.33
C SER A 331 -9.03 8.16 14.65
N GLY A 332 -9.43 9.25 14.01
CA GLY A 332 -8.50 10.13 13.35
C GLY A 332 -9.17 11.21 12.52
N THR A 333 -8.34 11.97 11.82
CA THR A 333 -8.76 13.01 10.91
C THR A 333 -8.06 12.85 9.57
N ALA A 334 -8.75 13.21 8.49
CA ALA A 334 -8.14 13.35 7.18
C ALA A 334 -8.63 14.66 6.58
N SER A 335 -7.74 15.47 6.04
CA SER A 335 -8.08 16.68 5.32
C SER A 335 -7.38 16.75 3.97
N VAL A 336 -8.09 17.30 3.02
CA VAL A 336 -7.66 17.50 1.64
C VAL A 336 -7.79 18.97 1.34
N ASP A 337 -6.74 19.52 0.74
CA ASP A 337 -6.74 20.80 0.07
C ASP A 337 -6.23 20.58 -1.35
N ALA A 338 -6.98 21.06 -2.32
CA ALA A 338 -6.61 20.88 -3.71
C ALA A 338 -6.94 22.09 -4.56
N ILE A 339 -5.95 22.47 -5.37
CA ILE A 339 -5.99 23.60 -6.28
C ILE A 339 -5.60 23.09 -7.67
N ALA A 340 -6.43 23.40 -8.66
CA ALA A 340 -6.14 23.10 -10.07
C ALA A 340 -6.42 24.35 -10.91
N ARG A 341 -5.42 24.82 -11.66
CA ARG A 341 -5.52 26.01 -12.51
C ARG A 341 -4.99 25.70 -13.91
N LEU A 342 -5.64 26.27 -14.92
CA LEU A 342 -5.24 26.21 -16.33
C LEU A 342 -4.95 27.63 -16.83
N GLY A 343 -3.68 27.95 -17.04
CA GLY A 343 -3.19 29.28 -17.45
C GLY A 343 -3.31 29.60 -18.94
N SER A 344 -3.50 28.60 -19.80
CA SER A 344 -3.33 28.77 -21.26
C SER A 344 -4.50 29.50 -21.92
N GLU A 345 -4.19 30.23 -22.99
CA GLU A 345 -5.20 30.90 -23.82
C GLU A 345 -5.98 29.95 -24.74
N ARG A 346 -5.51 28.71 -24.92
CA ARG A 346 -6.05 27.73 -25.86
C ARG A 346 -5.88 26.32 -25.30
N GLY A 347 -6.93 25.76 -24.72
CA GLY A 347 -6.89 24.36 -24.27
C GLY A 347 -8.16 23.90 -23.57
N VAL A 348 -8.59 22.69 -23.90
CA VAL A 348 -9.57 21.90 -23.15
C VAL A 348 -8.76 20.78 -22.49
N PHE A 349 -8.59 20.82 -21.17
CA PHE A 349 -7.95 19.74 -20.42
C PHE A 349 -9.02 18.73 -20.02
N ASN A 350 -9.47 17.94 -20.99
CA ASN A 350 -10.41 16.85 -20.76
C ASN A 350 -9.67 15.50 -20.75
N HIS A 351 -8.96 15.23 -19.67
CA HIS A 351 -8.29 13.95 -19.51
C HIS A 351 -8.54 13.38 -18.12
N ASN A 352 -9.12 12.17 -18.10
CA ASN A 352 -9.19 11.33 -16.92
C ASN A 352 -7.80 10.77 -16.59
N PHE A 353 -6.86 11.62 -16.19
CA PHE A 353 -5.61 11.15 -15.62
C PHE A 353 -5.89 10.64 -14.22
N LYS A 354 -5.50 9.39 -13.95
CA LYS A 354 -5.19 8.97 -12.58
C LYS A 354 -3.86 9.62 -12.24
N VAL A 355 -3.94 10.82 -11.67
CA VAL A 355 -2.83 11.76 -11.58
C VAL A 355 -1.76 11.24 -10.64
N LEU A 356 -2.19 10.70 -9.49
CA LEU A 356 -1.31 10.36 -8.39
C LEU A 356 -1.89 9.17 -7.63
N ASP A 357 -1.03 8.18 -7.35
CA ASP A 357 -1.30 7.05 -6.45
C ASP A 357 -0.03 6.85 -5.64
N VAL A 358 -0.04 7.28 -4.38
CA VAL A 358 1.13 7.25 -3.50
C VAL A 358 0.80 6.30 -2.35
N PRO A 359 1.09 5.00 -2.49
CA PRO A 359 0.83 4.04 -1.42
C PRO A 359 1.93 4.15 -0.38
N VAL A 360 1.60 4.77 0.75
CA VAL A 360 2.47 4.80 1.92
C VAL A 360 1.95 3.76 2.89
N THR A 361 2.82 2.84 3.30
CA THR A 361 2.46 1.76 4.23
C THR A 361 3.39 1.79 5.43
N PHE A 362 2.80 1.88 6.62
CA PHE A 362 3.49 1.72 7.89
C PHE A 362 3.29 0.29 8.36
N ASN A 363 4.38 -0.43 8.55
CA ASN A 363 4.36 -1.80 9.03
C ASN A 363 4.75 -1.81 10.50
N ILE A 364 3.87 -2.32 11.35
CA ILE A 364 4.09 -2.46 12.79
C ILE A 364 4.26 -3.95 13.07
N PRO A 365 5.47 -4.42 13.40
CA PRO A 365 5.70 -5.82 13.72
C PRO A 365 5.07 -6.17 15.08
N ILE A 366 4.31 -7.25 15.11
CA ILE A 366 3.74 -7.84 16.32
C ILE A 366 4.28 -9.26 16.42
N ILE A 367 4.89 -9.61 17.55
CA ILE A 367 5.45 -10.94 17.76
C ILE A 367 4.56 -11.67 18.76
N LEU A 368 3.80 -12.67 18.32
CA LEU A 368 2.96 -13.50 19.19
C LEU A 368 3.58 -14.88 19.34
N ALA A 369 4.05 -15.28 20.52
CA ALA A 369 4.69 -16.58 20.69
C ALA A 369 5.89 -16.81 19.73
N GLY A 370 6.63 -15.73 19.45
CA GLY A 370 7.67 -15.72 18.42
C GLY A 370 7.20 -15.68 16.97
N ILE A 371 5.90 -15.82 16.69
CA ILE A 371 5.32 -15.74 15.35
C ILE A 371 5.31 -14.27 14.90
N PRO A 372 5.98 -13.93 13.79
CA PRO A 372 6.01 -12.57 13.27
C PRO A 372 4.72 -12.26 12.50
N LEU A 373 3.87 -11.43 13.09
CA LEU A 373 2.74 -10.78 12.45
C LEU A 373 3.09 -9.34 12.10
N VAL A 374 2.37 -8.76 11.16
CA VAL A 374 2.53 -7.36 10.76
C VAL A 374 1.18 -6.69 10.66
N VAL A 375 1.08 -5.51 11.26
CA VAL A 375 -0.02 -4.59 10.99
C VAL A 375 0.43 -3.61 9.93
N GLU A 376 -0.27 -3.59 8.80
CA GLU A 376 -0.06 -2.62 7.73
C GLU A 376 -1.07 -1.48 7.94
N VAL A 377 -0.60 -0.26 8.10
CA VAL A 377 -1.41 0.95 8.03
C VAL A 377 -1.06 1.64 6.71
N GLY A 378 -1.94 1.50 5.73
CA GLY A 378 -1.81 2.04 4.40
C GLY A 378 -2.60 3.33 4.22
N PHE A 379 -2.05 4.22 3.40
CA PHE A 379 -2.74 5.40 2.89
C PHE A 379 -2.66 5.38 1.37
N ASN A 380 -3.81 5.51 0.71
CA ASN A 380 -3.85 5.63 -0.75
C ASN A 380 -4.58 6.91 -1.13
N PHE A 381 -4.11 7.53 -2.20
CA PHE A 381 -4.65 8.78 -2.70
C PHE A 381 -4.92 8.60 -4.18
N LEU A 382 -6.04 9.12 -4.66
CA LEU A 382 -6.42 9.10 -6.05
C LEU A 382 -6.93 10.49 -6.42
N VAL A 383 -6.32 11.09 -7.43
CA VAL A 383 -6.75 12.38 -7.95
C VAL A 383 -7.10 12.25 -9.42
N GLN A 384 -8.26 12.81 -9.80
CA GLN A 384 -8.74 12.93 -11.18
C GLN A 384 -9.20 14.37 -11.42
N ILE A 385 -8.75 14.96 -12.54
CA ILE A 385 -8.95 16.38 -12.83
C ILE A 385 -9.38 16.53 -14.28
N GLY A 386 -10.44 17.29 -14.52
CA GLY A 386 -10.84 17.76 -15.84
C GLY A 386 -11.10 19.27 -15.81
N LEU A 387 -10.23 20.06 -16.43
CA LEU A 387 -10.39 21.51 -16.52
C LEU A 387 -10.72 21.90 -17.96
N ASN A 388 -11.88 22.50 -18.19
CA ASN A 388 -12.28 22.92 -19.52
C ASN A 388 -12.34 24.44 -19.64
N GLY A 389 -11.52 25.00 -20.53
CA GLY A 389 -11.58 26.40 -20.92
C GLY A 389 -10.54 27.31 -20.26
N LYS A 390 -10.33 28.47 -20.89
CA LYS A 390 -9.28 29.45 -20.55
C LYS A 390 -9.42 29.92 -19.10
N HIS A 391 -8.31 29.96 -18.37
CA HIS A 391 -8.25 30.42 -16.97
C HIS A 391 -9.17 29.63 -16.02
N ALA A 392 -9.47 28.37 -16.33
CA ALA A 392 -10.22 27.52 -15.43
C ALA A 392 -9.43 27.33 -14.13
N ALA A 393 -10.05 27.64 -12.99
CA ALA A 393 -9.49 27.49 -11.66
C ALA A 393 -10.51 26.78 -10.76
N LEU A 394 -10.05 25.74 -10.07
CA LEU A 394 -10.81 25.00 -9.07
C LEU A 394 -10.00 24.99 -7.77
N HIS A 395 -10.67 25.32 -6.67
CA HIS A 395 -10.18 25.18 -5.31
C HIS A 395 -11.22 24.41 -4.50
N THR A 396 -10.79 23.34 -3.84
CA THR A 396 -11.60 22.64 -2.86
C THR A 396 -10.78 22.26 -1.66
N SER A 397 -11.37 22.44 -0.48
CA SER A 397 -10.89 21.77 0.71
C SER A 397 -12.03 21.01 1.41
N GLY A 398 -11.64 20.03 2.21
CA GLY A 398 -12.55 19.24 3.02
C GLY A 398 -11.80 18.48 4.08
N ALA A 399 -12.45 18.26 5.22
CA ALA A 399 -11.95 17.45 6.30
C ALA A 399 -12.99 16.39 6.67
N VAL A 400 -12.53 15.28 7.23
CA VAL A 400 -13.38 14.25 7.81
C VAL A 400 -12.74 13.82 9.12
N GLN A 401 -13.54 13.85 10.18
CA GLN A 401 -13.21 13.15 11.42
C GLN A 401 -13.89 11.79 11.35
N PHE A 402 -13.15 10.73 11.64
CA PHE A 402 -13.71 9.38 11.67
C PHE A 402 -13.43 8.72 13.01
N GLN A 403 -14.38 7.90 13.44
CA GLN A 403 -14.27 7.03 14.60
C GLN A 403 -14.98 5.72 14.30
N GLY A 404 -14.41 4.59 14.72
CA GLY A 404 -15.08 3.32 14.52
C GLY A 404 -14.39 2.11 15.12
N ASN A 405 -15.09 0.99 14.97
CA ASN A 405 -14.59 -0.34 15.25
C ASN A 405 -14.85 -1.21 14.02
N GLY A 406 -13.98 -2.19 13.78
CA GLY A 406 -14.11 -3.13 12.68
C GLY A 406 -13.73 -4.52 13.13
N SER A 407 -14.41 -5.53 12.59
CA SER A 407 -14.07 -6.93 12.79
C SER A 407 -14.16 -7.66 11.46
N THR A 408 -13.16 -8.48 11.17
CA THR A 408 -13.17 -9.43 10.06
C THR A 408 -13.06 -10.83 10.63
N THR A 409 -14.01 -11.68 10.31
CA THR A 409 -14.03 -13.09 10.73
C THR A 409 -14.09 -13.99 9.50
N PHE A 410 -13.01 -14.73 9.27
CA PHE A 410 -12.99 -15.87 8.37
C PHE A 410 -13.29 -17.14 9.16
N SER A 411 -14.34 -17.87 8.77
CA SER A 411 -14.71 -19.16 9.37
C SER A 411 -15.28 -20.06 8.29
N GLU A 412 -14.79 -21.31 8.20
CA GLU A 412 -15.31 -22.32 7.27
C GLU A 412 -15.36 -21.88 5.79
N GLY A 413 -14.38 -21.08 5.35
CA GLY A 413 -14.34 -20.57 3.97
C GLY A 413 -15.23 -19.35 3.72
N GLN A 414 -16.01 -18.91 4.70
CA GLN A 414 -16.81 -17.69 4.62
C GLN A 414 -16.10 -16.53 5.31
N VAL A 415 -16.20 -15.33 4.72
CA VAL A 415 -15.73 -14.08 5.33
C VAL A 415 -16.95 -13.29 5.80
N ARG A 416 -17.00 -13.00 7.10
CA ARG A 416 -17.99 -12.13 7.72
C ARG A 416 -17.29 -10.87 8.21
N ASN A 417 -17.86 -9.74 7.84
CA ASN A 417 -17.36 -8.43 8.22
C ASN A 417 -18.41 -7.73 9.04
N GLU A 418 -17.99 -7.25 10.19
CA GLU A 418 -18.79 -6.47 11.12
C GLU A 418 -18.01 -5.19 11.44
N GLY A 419 -18.71 -4.12 11.79
CA GLY A 419 -18.04 -2.86 12.07
C GLY A 419 -18.99 -1.70 11.95
N GLU A 420 -18.64 -0.65 12.67
CA GLU A 420 -19.30 0.63 12.62
C GLU A 420 -18.20 1.67 12.53
N VAL A 421 -18.17 2.39 11.41
CA VAL A 421 -17.32 3.56 11.24
C VAL A 421 -18.27 4.72 11.02
N GLN A 422 -18.18 5.71 11.91
CA GLN A 422 -18.85 6.98 11.77
C GLN A 422 -17.84 7.99 11.24
N GLY A 423 -18.29 8.82 10.31
CA GLY A 423 -17.50 9.91 9.76
C GLY A 423 -18.36 11.15 9.66
N GLU A 424 -17.83 12.28 10.11
CA GLU A 424 -18.46 13.59 9.96
C GLU A 424 -17.71 14.38 8.90
N PRO A 425 -18.16 14.33 7.63
CA PRO A 425 -17.56 15.11 6.57
C PRO A 425 -17.85 16.61 6.78
N GLN A 426 -16.80 17.42 6.70
CA GLN A 426 -16.86 18.88 6.72
C GLN A 426 -16.27 19.42 5.43
N LEU A 427 -17.08 20.15 4.68
CA LEU A 427 -16.64 20.82 3.46
C LEU A 427 -16.02 22.17 3.82
N GLY A 428 -14.80 22.42 3.34
CA GLY A 428 -14.09 23.67 3.55
C GLY A 428 -14.36 24.69 2.45
N GLU A 429 -13.34 25.50 2.16
CA GLU A 429 -13.36 26.52 1.11
C GLU A 429 -13.62 25.90 -0.27
N LYS A 430 -14.40 26.64 -1.07
CA LYS A 430 -14.90 26.21 -2.37
C LYS A 430 -14.85 27.39 -3.33
N SER A 431 -14.06 27.28 -4.38
CA SER A 431 -14.19 28.19 -5.50
C SER A 431 -13.99 27.46 -6.82
N ALA A 432 -14.83 27.79 -7.80
CA ALA A 432 -14.76 27.21 -9.12
C ALA A 432 -15.08 28.30 -10.13
N ILE A 433 -14.11 28.63 -10.97
CA ILE A 433 -14.27 29.58 -12.07
C ILE A 433 -13.87 28.84 -13.33
N SER A 434 -14.80 28.64 -14.25
CA SER A 434 -14.49 27.99 -15.52
C SER A 434 -15.46 28.43 -16.61
N PRO A 435 -14.94 28.80 -17.81
CA PRO A 435 -15.80 29.09 -18.95
C PRO A 435 -16.42 27.83 -19.58
N GLY A 436 -15.96 26.62 -19.21
CA GLY A 436 -16.50 25.33 -19.66
C GLY A 436 -16.95 24.43 -18.51
N VAL A 437 -17.41 23.22 -18.83
CA VAL A 437 -17.74 22.22 -17.80
C VAL A 437 -16.45 21.69 -17.20
N SER A 438 -16.12 22.06 -15.97
CA SER A 438 -14.93 21.57 -15.29
C SER A 438 -15.29 20.71 -14.10
N GLY A 439 -14.45 19.72 -13.79
CA GLY A 439 -14.64 18.84 -12.67
C GLY A 439 -13.34 18.38 -12.04
N PHE A 440 -13.42 18.04 -10.76
CA PHE A 440 -12.29 17.62 -9.96
C PHE A 440 -12.77 16.55 -8.99
N VAL A 441 -12.01 15.48 -8.84
CA VAL A 441 -12.29 14.39 -7.89
C VAL A 441 -11.01 14.04 -7.16
N VAL A 442 -11.05 14.11 -5.84
CA VAL A 442 -10.02 13.58 -4.96
C VAL A 442 -10.64 12.51 -4.09
N ALA A 443 -10.11 11.30 -4.20
CA ALA A 443 -10.42 10.22 -3.29
C ALA A 443 -9.20 9.95 -2.41
N VAL A 444 -9.43 9.88 -1.11
CA VAL A 444 -8.42 9.64 -0.08
C VAL A 444 -8.87 8.44 0.73
N GLN A 445 -8.05 7.39 0.75
CA GLN A 445 -8.26 6.19 1.53
C GLN A 445 -7.37 6.23 2.76
N VAL A 446 -7.95 6.59 3.90
CA VAL A 446 -7.26 6.87 5.16
C VAL A 446 -8.13 6.42 6.34
N PRO A 447 -7.63 5.54 7.22
CA PRO A 447 -6.51 4.60 7.07
C PRO A 447 -7.00 3.27 6.47
N LYS A 448 -6.14 2.57 5.73
CA LYS A 448 -6.30 1.14 5.47
C LYS A 448 -5.49 0.36 6.50
N VAL A 449 -6.12 -0.09 7.56
CA VAL A 449 -5.44 -0.91 8.57
C VAL A 449 -5.68 -2.38 8.25
N GLY A 450 -4.63 -3.18 8.15
CA GLY A 450 -4.78 -4.62 7.99
C GLY A 450 -3.78 -5.45 8.78
N LEU A 451 -4.18 -6.68 9.12
CA LEU A 451 -3.33 -7.65 9.82
C LEU A 451 -2.87 -8.71 8.84
N GLY A 452 -1.57 -8.72 8.54
CA GLY A 452 -0.91 -9.74 7.74
C GLY A 452 -0.20 -10.77 8.60
N VAL A 453 -0.23 -12.02 8.16
CA VAL A 453 0.65 -13.07 8.69
C VAL A 453 1.94 -13.10 7.85
N GLY A 454 3.08 -12.88 8.50
CA GLY A 454 4.41 -12.87 7.87
C GLY A 454 4.84 -11.50 7.32
N ILE A 455 6.15 -11.24 7.39
CA ILE A 455 6.73 -9.94 7.02
C ILE A 455 6.99 -9.75 5.51
N THR A 456 6.80 -10.76 4.64
CA THR A 456 7.26 -10.64 3.23
C THR A 456 6.59 -11.64 2.25
N ASN A 457 6.05 -11.10 1.14
CA ASN A 457 5.73 -11.72 -0.17
C ASN A 457 4.55 -12.68 -0.35
N ALA A 458 3.92 -13.20 0.71
CA ALA A 458 2.60 -13.81 0.62
C ALA A 458 1.82 -13.61 1.93
N SER A 459 0.84 -12.71 1.93
CA SER A 459 0.01 -12.44 3.11
C SER A 459 -1.46 -12.40 2.74
N ILE A 460 -2.28 -13.04 3.58
CA ILE A 460 -3.71 -12.73 3.67
C ILE A 460 -3.82 -11.62 4.70
N MET A 461 -4.43 -10.52 4.31
CA MET A 461 -4.69 -9.38 5.18
C MET A 461 -6.18 -9.13 5.28
N SER A 462 -6.73 -9.32 6.47
CA SER A 462 -7.97 -8.64 6.86
C SER A 462 -7.69 -7.15 6.92
N TYR A 463 -8.59 -6.31 6.45
CA TYR A 463 -8.44 -4.87 6.53
C TYR A 463 -9.76 -4.16 6.80
N ILE A 464 -9.64 -3.00 7.43
CA ILE A 464 -10.65 -1.96 7.47
C ILE A 464 -10.09 -0.74 6.73
N ASP A 465 -10.89 -0.14 5.88
CA ASP A 465 -10.56 1.13 5.28
C ASP A 465 -11.70 2.14 5.35
N HIS A 466 -11.32 3.39 5.23
CA HIS A 466 -12.24 4.50 5.05
C HIS A 466 -11.77 5.30 3.83
N VAL A 467 -12.67 5.52 2.89
CA VAL A 467 -12.46 6.24 1.64
C VAL A 467 -13.35 7.47 1.66
N SER A 468 -12.74 8.65 1.57
CA SER A 468 -13.43 9.92 1.40
C SER A 468 -13.19 10.46 0.01
N VAL A 469 -14.25 10.81 -0.69
CA VAL A 469 -14.23 11.35 -2.04
C VAL A 469 -14.82 12.75 -2.02
N VAL A 470 -14.00 13.75 -2.31
CA VAL A 470 -14.41 15.12 -2.57
C VAL A 470 -14.49 15.30 -4.09
N SER A 471 -15.61 15.79 -4.60
CA SER A 471 -15.72 16.16 -6.01
C SER A 471 -16.42 17.50 -6.22
N ILE A 472 -15.98 18.21 -7.25
CA ILE A 472 -16.61 19.42 -7.77
C ILE A 472 -16.96 19.17 -9.23
N ALA A 473 -18.15 19.62 -9.63
CA ALA A 473 -18.48 19.86 -11.03
C ALA A 473 -19.03 21.28 -11.16
N ASN A 474 -18.54 22.05 -12.13
CA ASN A 474 -19.05 23.39 -12.44
C ASN A 474 -19.54 23.43 -13.89
N THR A 475 -20.65 24.12 -14.12
CA THR A 475 -21.18 24.42 -15.45
C THR A 475 -20.47 25.62 -16.08
N ALA A 476 -20.46 25.69 -17.41
CA ALA A 476 -19.82 26.75 -18.18
C ALA A 476 -20.33 28.15 -17.82
N ALA A 477 -19.45 29.03 -17.33
CA ALA A 477 -19.77 30.43 -17.04
C ALA A 477 -20.25 31.24 -18.26
N LEU A 478 -19.94 30.78 -19.48
CA LEU A 478 -20.20 31.51 -20.73
C LEU A 478 -21.42 31.02 -21.52
N GLY A 479 -22.29 30.19 -20.94
CA GLY A 479 -23.45 29.64 -21.67
C GLY A 479 -24.71 29.39 -20.84
N SER A 480 -24.64 29.40 -19.52
CA SER A 480 -25.81 29.26 -18.65
C SER A 480 -26.20 30.59 -18.02
N ILE A 481 -27.51 30.84 -17.91
CA ILE A 481 -28.07 32.02 -17.22
C ILE A 481 -27.75 31.96 -15.71
N VAL A 482 -27.52 30.76 -15.18
CA VAL A 482 -27.16 30.51 -13.78
C VAL A 482 -25.89 29.67 -13.76
N GLN A 483 -24.84 30.17 -13.09
CA GLN A 483 -23.63 29.39 -12.83
C GLN A 483 -23.93 28.39 -11.72
N CYS A 484 -23.90 27.10 -12.06
CA CYS A 484 -24.13 26.02 -11.11
C CYS A 484 -22.81 25.30 -10.81
N ALA A 485 -22.42 25.31 -9.54
CA ALA A 485 -21.38 24.45 -9.01
C ALA A 485 -21.99 23.38 -8.08
N ARG A 486 -21.64 22.13 -8.30
CA ARG A 486 -22.04 20.98 -7.49
C ARG A 486 -20.82 20.46 -6.75
N TYR A 487 -20.92 20.46 -5.43
CA TYR A 487 -19.94 19.89 -4.54
C TYR A 487 -20.53 18.60 -3.97
N THR A 488 -19.74 17.54 -3.96
CA THR A 488 -20.13 16.27 -3.37
C THR A 488 -18.99 15.80 -2.49
N LEU A 489 -19.34 15.41 -1.27
CA LEU A 489 -18.44 14.73 -0.35
C LEU A 489 -19.08 13.39 -0.02
N SER A 490 -18.42 12.30 -0.42
CA SER A 490 -18.80 10.93 -0.09
C SER A 490 -17.79 10.34 0.88
N SER A 491 -18.28 9.64 1.89
CA SER A 491 -17.47 8.93 2.87
C SER A 491 -18.00 7.49 2.91
N THR A 492 -17.14 6.54 2.57
CA THR A 492 -17.46 5.11 2.53
C THR A 492 -16.43 4.35 3.36
N ALA A 493 -16.85 3.36 4.13
CA ALA A 493 -15.93 2.47 4.82
C ALA A 493 -16.11 1.03 4.33
N HIS A 494 -14.99 0.33 4.14
CA HIS A 494 -14.99 -1.07 3.77
C HIS A 494 -14.30 -1.90 4.84
N VAL A 495 -14.73 -3.14 4.95
CA VAL A 495 -13.97 -4.19 5.62
C VAL A 495 -13.82 -5.32 4.63
N GLY A 496 -12.65 -5.95 4.59
CA GLY A 496 -12.35 -6.96 3.58
C GLY A 496 -11.16 -7.83 3.90
N VAL A 497 -10.90 -8.77 3.01
CA VAL A 497 -9.73 -9.64 3.00
C VAL A 497 -9.04 -9.50 1.65
N THR A 498 -7.80 -9.05 1.69
CA THR A 498 -6.90 -9.06 0.52
C THR A 498 -5.94 -10.21 0.62
N ALA A 499 -5.58 -10.79 -0.52
CA ALA A 499 -4.42 -11.65 -0.59
C ALA A 499 -3.38 -11.02 -1.50
N ASN A 500 -2.18 -10.88 -0.94
CA ASN A 500 -1.02 -10.38 -1.64
C ASN A 500 -0.20 -11.58 -2.06
N PHE A 501 -0.30 -11.97 -3.33
CA PHE A 501 0.58 -12.98 -3.90
C PHE A 501 1.62 -12.26 -4.75
N SER A 502 2.88 -12.20 -4.29
CA SER A 502 3.98 -11.70 -5.12
C SER A 502 4.83 -12.88 -5.61
N PRO A 503 4.66 -13.35 -6.87
CA PRO A 503 5.42 -14.49 -7.38
C PRO A 503 6.89 -14.17 -7.67
N LEU A 504 7.28 -12.89 -7.76
CA LEU A 504 8.66 -12.46 -8.05
C LEU A 504 9.05 -11.17 -7.31
N PRO A 505 10.32 -11.00 -6.91
CA PRO A 505 10.82 -9.85 -6.14
C PRO A 505 11.20 -8.68 -7.07
N ILE A 506 10.26 -8.25 -7.91
CA ILE A 506 10.41 -7.02 -8.69
C ILE A 506 9.44 -5.99 -8.11
N PRO A 507 9.92 -4.81 -7.67
CA PRO A 507 9.05 -3.70 -7.28
C PRO A 507 8.00 -3.48 -8.37
N GLY A 508 6.72 -3.65 -8.03
CA GLY A 508 5.60 -3.50 -8.97
C GLY A 508 4.94 -4.79 -9.46
N LEU A 509 5.48 -6.01 -9.26
CA LEU A 509 5.03 -7.21 -9.99
C LEU A 509 4.22 -8.29 -9.22
N GLY A 510 4.04 -8.18 -7.91
CA GLY A 510 2.95 -8.89 -7.24
C GLY A 510 1.54 -8.51 -7.73
N THR A 511 0.55 -9.37 -7.50
CA THR A 511 -0.87 -9.01 -7.68
C THR A 511 -1.50 -8.98 -6.30
N LYS A 512 -1.86 -7.77 -5.82
CA LYS A 512 -2.82 -7.65 -4.72
C LYS A 512 -4.18 -7.98 -5.35
N LYS A 513 -4.84 -9.06 -4.91
CA LYS A 513 -6.20 -9.37 -5.32
C LYS A 513 -7.07 -9.29 -4.08
N ASP A 514 -8.03 -8.37 -4.10
CA ASP A 514 -9.09 -8.36 -3.10
C ASP A 514 -9.86 -9.67 -3.27
N LEU A 515 -9.79 -10.53 -2.26
CA LEU A 515 -10.53 -11.80 -2.28
C LEU A 515 -12.00 -11.52 -1.95
N TYR A 516 -12.23 -10.59 -1.02
CA TYR A 516 -13.54 -10.19 -0.57
C TYR A 516 -13.49 -8.78 0.03
N ALA A 517 -14.43 -7.91 -0.32
CA ALA A 517 -14.61 -6.60 0.29
C ALA A 517 -16.10 -6.34 0.47
N LYS A 518 -16.50 -5.81 1.62
CA LYS A 518 -17.87 -5.44 1.93
C LYS A 518 -17.91 -4.00 2.40
N GLU A 519 -18.76 -3.20 1.77
CA GLU A 519 -19.11 -1.86 2.24
C GLU A 519 -19.91 -1.99 3.54
N ILE A 520 -19.43 -1.32 4.59
CA ILE A 520 -20.07 -1.32 5.91
C ILE A 520 -20.73 0.02 6.23
N PHE A 521 -20.34 1.08 5.52
CA PHE A 521 -20.86 2.42 5.70
C PHE A 521 -20.73 3.20 4.40
N SER A 522 -21.76 3.99 4.08
CA SER A 522 -21.74 4.96 2.99
C SER A 522 -22.63 6.15 3.35
N ARG A 523 -22.02 7.33 3.40
CA ARG A 523 -22.71 8.61 3.50
C ARG A 523 -22.27 9.53 2.37
N GLN A 524 -23.20 10.33 1.90
CA GLN A 524 -22.95 11.31 0.88
C GLN A 524 -23.63 12.62 1.26
N GLN A 525 -22.85 13.70 1.23
CA GLN A 525 -23.36 15.06 1.35
C GLN A 525 -23.22 15.74 -0.01
N LEU A 526 -24.29 16.42 -0.42
CA LEU A 526 -24.36 17.13 -1.69
C LEU A 526 -24.74 18.58 -1.42
N VAL A 527 -23.96 19.50 -1.97
CA VAL A 527 -24.20 20.93 -1.87
C VAL A 527 -24.17 21.53 -3.27
N GLY A 528 -25.29 22.09 -3.71
CA GLY A 528 -25.39 22.85 -4.96
C GLY A 528 -25.30 24.35 -4.70
N VAL A 529 -24.59 25.08 -5.56
CA VAL A 529 -24.42 26.54 -5.48
C VAL A 529 -24.78 27.17 -6.84
N PRO A 530 -25.79 28.07 -6.92
CA PRO A 530 -26.75 28.40 -5.85
C PRO A 530 -27.65 27.19 -5.50
N PRO A 531 -28.25 27.14 -4.30
CA PRO A 531 -29.11 26.04 -3.83
C PRO A 531 -30.48 26.08 -4.52
N THR A 532 -30.50 26.09 -5.85
CA THR A 532 -31.70 26.13 -6.66
C THR A 532 -31.92 24.78 -7.32
N LYS A 533 -33.18 24.38 -7.51
CA LYS A 533 -33.53 23.16 -8.28
C LYS A 533 -32.90 23.14 -9.68
N ALA A 534 -32.62 24.32 -10.25
CA ALA A 534 -31.95 24.47 -11.53
C ALA A 534 -30.52 23.89 -11.55
N CYS A 535 -29.86 23.81 -10.40
CA CYS A 535 -28.54 23.18 -10.27
C CYS A 535 -28.59 21.70 -9.83
N GLN A 536 -29.79 21.16 -9.59
CA GLN A 536 -30.00 19.77 -9.14
C GLN A 536 -30.38 18.80 -10.28
N SER A 537 -30.74 19.31 -11.46
CA SER A 537 -31.22 18.53 -12.62
C SER A 537 -30.13 17.79 -13.38
#